data_AF-A0AAN1CKW2-F1
#
_entry.id   AF-A0AAN1CKW2-F1
#
_cell.length_a   1.000
_cell.length_b   1.000
_cell.length_c   1.000
_cell.angle_alpha   90.00
_cell.angle_beta   90.00
_cell.angle_gamma   90.00
#
_symmetry.space_group_name_H-M   'P 1'
#
loop_
_entity.id
_entity.type
_entity.pdbx_description
1 polymer ?
#
loop_
_entity_poly.entity_id
_entity_poly.type
_entity_poly.pdbx_seq_one_letter_code
_entity_poly.pdbx_strand_id
1 'polypeptide(L)'
;MELTLEAVALFALKLVHETEDGSPLLRDDPAMDGYEREVFGLLVRQGDLARIQLKLDQCLTLALDSLGGAHTVMGRELQRLALDVHQAATLEALNAPLQALKDYLKAIL
;
A
#
# COMPACT_ATOMS: atom_id res chain seq x y z
N MET A 1 -0.10 7.08 -11.44
CA MET A 1 0.39 5.77 -10.97
C MET A 1 1.45 5.93 -9.88
N GLU A 2 2.61 6.57 -10.12
CA GLU A 2 3.68 6.76 -9.10
C GLU A 2 3.13 7.32 -7.76
N LEU A 3 2.43 8.45 -7.82
CA LEU A 3 1.78 9.06 -6.64
C LEU A 3 0.72 8.16 -5.97
N THR A 4 0.09 7.27 -6.74
CA THR A 4 -0.92 6.34 -6.22
C THR A 4 -0.25 5.18 -5.47
N LEU A 5 0.90 4.70 -5.96
CA LEU A 5 1.72 3.67 -5.31
C LEU A 5 2.28 4.18 -3.98
N GLU A 6 2.86 5.38 -4.02
CA GLU A 6 3.32 6.13 -2.86
C GLU A 6 2.20 6.27 -1.81
N ALA A 7 1.03 6.77 -2.21
CA ALA A 7 -0.11 6.91 -1.30
C ALA A 7 -0.57 5.59 -0.67
N VAL A 8 -0.61 4.48 -1.44
CA VAL A 8 -0.96 3.15 -0.90
C VAL A 8 0.06 2.70 0.14
N ALA A 9 1.35 2.81 -0.17
CA ALA A 9 2.42 2.44 0.76
C ALA A 9 2.35 3.26 2.05
N LEU A 10 2.17 4.58 1.94
CA LEU A 10 1.98 5.46 3.09
C LEU A 10 0.78 5.07 3.95
N PHE A 11 -0.40 4.88 3.34
CA PHE A 11 -1.59 4.57 4.12
C PHE A 11 -1.51 3.19 4.80
N ALA A 12 -0.92 2.21 4.13
CA ALA A 12 -0.64 0.91 4.73
C ALA A 12 0.31 1.04 5.94
N LEU A 13 1.38 1.82 5.82
CA LEU A 13 2.33 2.04 6.90
C LEU A 13 1.71 2.86 8.05
N LYS A 14 0.76 3.76 7.78
CA LYS A 14 0.05 4.49 8.83
C LYS A 14 -0.77 3.56 9.72
N LEU A 15 -1.47 2.58 9.15
CA LEU A 15 -2.22 1.58 9.93
C LEU A 15 -1.32 0.81 10.92
N VAL A 16 -0.04 0.66 10.60
CA VAL A 16 0.95 0.00 11.47
C VAL A 16 1.38 0.87 12.65
N HIS A 17 1.49 2.19 12.43
CA HIS A 17 2.09 3.11 13.40
C HIS A 17 1.08 3.97 14.15
N GLU A 18 -0.20 4.00 13.75
CA GLU A 18 -1.28 4.76 14.39
C GLU A 18 -2.16 3.90 15.32
N THR A 19 -1.58 2.90 15.99
CA THR A 19 -2.23 2.21 17.12
C THR A 19 -2.14 3.07 18.39
N GLU A 20 -2.98 2.83 19.42
CA GLU A 20 -2.95 3.60 20.70
C GLU A 20 -1.55 3.70 21.33
N ASP A 21 -0.69 2.69 21.14
CA ASP A 21 0.71 2.64 21.61
C ASP A 21 1.76 2.97 20.52
N GLY A 22 1.33 3.36 19.33
CA GLY A 22 2.18 3.58 18.16
C GLY A 22 2.93 4.91 18.22
N SER A 23 4.16 4.95 17.69
CA SER A 23 4.97 6.18 17.69
C SER A 23 4.46 7.17 16.63
N PRO A 24 3.97 8.37 17.03
CA PRO A 24 3.46 9.37 16.08
C PRO A 24 4.56 10.00 15.22
N LEU A 25 5.84 9.68 15.43
CA LEU A 25 6.97 10.22 14.69
C LEU A 25 7.10 9.67 13.26
N LEU A 26 6.61 8.45 13.00
CA LEU A 26 6.64 7.84 11.65
C LEU A 26 5.52 8.37 10.74
N ARG A 27 4.53 9.07 11.32
CA ARG A 27 3.35 9.64 10.63
C ARG A 27 3.71 10.67 9.57
N ASP A 28 4.68 11.52 9.91
CA ASP A 28 5.01 12.74 9.16
C ASP A 28 6.47 12.74 8.73
N ASP A 29 7.18 11.60 8.75
CA ASP A 29 8.57 11.56 8.29
C ASP A 29 8.61 11.81 6.78
N PRO A 30 9.05 13.00 6.34
CA PRO A 30 9.08 13.34 4.92
C PRO A 30 10.11 12.47 4.17
N ALA A 31 11.05 11.83 4.89
CA ALA A 31 12.01 10.91 4.32
C ALA A 31 11.37 9.57 3.94
N MET A 32 10.39 9.08 4.70
CA MET A 32 9.62 7.88 4.33
C MET A 32 8.78 8.12 3.08
N ASP A 33 8.11 9.27 3.00
CA ASP A 33 7.32 9.70 1.85
C ASP A 33 8.19 9.89 0.59
N GLY A 34 9.28 10.65 0.72
CA GLY A 34 10.22 10.90 -0.36
C GLY A 34 10.93 9.62 -0.86
N TYR A 35 11.33 8.73 0.04
CA TYR A 35 12.00 7.48 -0.33
C TYR A 35 11.08 6.53 -1.10
N GLU A 36 9.85 6.33 -0.63
CA GLU A 36 8.89 5.46 -1.31
C GLU A 36 8.54 5.99 -2.71
N ARG A 37 8.36 7.31 -2.84
CA ARG A 37 8.15 7.97 -4.14
C ARG A 37 9.29 7.73 -5.13
N GLU A 38 10.53 7.89 -4.69
CA GLU A 38 11.69 7.68 -5.56
C GLU A 38 11.82 6.21 -5.99
N VAL A 39 11.60 5.27 -5.07
CA VAL A 39 11.65 3.83 -5.37
C VAL A 39 10.55 3.44 -6.34
N PHE A 40 9.28 3.81 -6.09
CA PHE A 40 8.19 3.49 -7.02
C PHE A 40 8.34 4.19 -8.36
N GLY A 41 8.82 5.44 -8.38
CA GLY A 41 9.12 6.17 -9.61
C GLY A 41 10.17 5.45 -10.47
N LEU A 42 11.21 4.89 -9.85
CA LEU A 42 12.21 4.09 -10.58
C LEU A 42 11.59 2.81 -11.17
N LEU A 43 10.83 2.07 -10.37
CA LEU A 43 10.24 0.80 -10.81
C LEU A 43 9.22 1.01 -11.94
N VAL A 44 8.41 2.07 -11.88
CA VAL A 44 7.48 2.44 -12.95
C VAL A 44 8.21 2.75 -14.25
N ARG A 45 9.31 3.53 -14.19
CA ARG A 45 10.13 3.84 -15.38
C ARG A 45 10.81 2.61 -15.97
N GLN A 46 11.14 1.63 -15.13
CA GLN A 46 11.72 0.35 -15.55
C GLN A 46 10.67 -0.64 -16.12
N GLY A 47 9.37 -0.37 -15.93
CA GLY A 47 8.33 -1.33 -16.30
C GLY A 47 8.28 -2.54 -15.36
N ASP A 48 8.90 -2.49 -14.18
CA ASP A 48 9.09 -3.64 -13.30
C ASP A 48 7.86 -3.89 -12.42
N LEU A 49 6.80 -4.39 -13.07
CA LEU A 49 5.53 -4.72 -12.44
C LEU A 49 5.69 -5.71 -11.27
N ALA A 50 6.54 -6.72 -11.43
CA ALA A 50 6.74 -7.75 -10.42
C ALA A 50 7.33 -7.17 -9.13
N ARG A 51 8.32 -6.28 -9.23
CA ARG A 51 8.85 -5.58 -8.05
C ARG A 51 7.87 -4.60 -7.44
N ILE A 52 7.04 -3.94 -8.25
CA ILE A 52 5.97 -3.08 -7.74
C ILE A 52 4.98 -3.89 -6.91
N GLN A 53 4.48 -5.01 -7.45
CA GLN A 53 3.55 -5.90 -6.75
C GLN A 53 4.16 -6.47 -5.47
N LEU A 54 5.43 -6.92 -5.51
CA LEU A 54 6.15 -7.40 -4.33
C LEU A 54 6.24 -6.34 -3.24
N LYS A 55 6.57 -5.10 -3.60
CA LYS A 55 6.73 -4.01 -2.63
C LYS A 55 5.39 -3.58 -2.03
N LEU A 56 4.33 -3.57 -2.82
CA LEU A 56 2.97 -3.39 -2.32
C LEU A 56 2.59 -4.50 -1.33
N ASP A 57 2.88 -5.75 -1.66
CA ASP A 57 2.55 -6.90 -0.81
C ASP A 57 3.23 -6.84 0.56
N GLN A 58 4.47 -6.36 0.61
CA GLN A 58 5.20 -6.11 1.86
C GLN A 58 4.47 -5.08 2.74
N CYS A 59 4.05 -3.95 2.19
CA CYS A 59 3.30 -2.94 2.94
C CYS A 59 1.93 -3.46 3.39
N LEU A 60 1.23 -4.17 2.51
CA LEU A 60 -0.12 -4.68 2.77
C LEU A 60 -0.15 -5.81 3.78
N THR A 61 0.91 -6.62 3.86
CA THR A 61 1.05 -7.67 4.89
C THR A 61 1.12 -7.04 6.28
N LEU A 62 1.91 -5.97 6.43
CA LEU A 62 2.01 -5.25 7.71
C LEU A 62 0.67 -4.60 8.08
N ALA A 63 0.01 -3.93 7.12
CA ALA A 63 -1.29 -3.33 7.36
C ALA A 63 -2.36 -4.37 7.72
N LEU A 64 -2.33 -5.55 7.07
CA LEU A 64 -3.24 -6.65 7.36
C LEU A 64 -3.07 -7.14 8.80
N ASP A 65 -1.83 -7.32 9.26
CA ASP A 65 -1.54 -7.72 10.64
C ASP A 65 -2.06 -6.69 11.64
N SER A 66 -1.91 -5.39 11.36
CA SER A 66 -2.44 -4.29 12.19
C SER A 66 -3.98 -4.26 12.24
N LEU A 67 -4.66 -4.72 11.19
CA LEU A 67 -6.12 -4.88 11.17
C LEU A 67 -6.59 -6.17 11.87
N GLY A 68 -5.70 -6.86 12.57
CA GLY A 68 -5.96 -8.16 13.20
C GLY A 68 -5.97 -9.32 12.21
N GLY A 69 -5.56 -9.14 10.96
CA GLY A 69 -5.49 -10.19 9.96
C GLY A 69 -6.80 -10.41 9.17
N ALA A 70 -6.76 -11.36 8.22
CA ALA A 70 -7.83 -11.58 7.23
C ALA A 70 -9.16 -12.11 7.80
N HIS A 71 -9.21 -12.42 9.10
CA HIS A 71 -10.45 -12.87 9.73
C HIS A 71 -11.39 -11.71 10.05
N THR A 72 -10.86 -10.48 10.21
CA THR A 72 -11.67 -9.29 10.40
C THR A 72 -12.36 -8.86 9.11
N VAL A 73 -13.45 -8.10 9.21
CA VAL A 73 -14.15 -7.57 8.01
C VAL A 73 -13.20 -6.68 7.20
N MET A 74 -12.43 -5.83 7.88
CA MET A 74 -11.48 -4.93 7.23
C MET A 74 -10.30 -5.69 6.59
N GLY A 75 -9.68 -6.61 7.34
CA GLY A 75 -8.57 -7.40 6.81
C GLY A 75 -8.95 -8.27 5.60
N ARG A 76 -10.17 -8.81 5.57
CA ARG A 76 -10.68 -9.57 4.42
C ARG A 76 -10.82 -8.71 3.17
N GLU A 77 -11.36 -7.50 3.32
CA GLU A 77 -11.52 -6.59 2.18
C GLU A 77 -10.15 -6.09 1.68
N LEU A 78 -9.22 -5.81 2.60
CA LEU A 78 -7.83 -5.50 2.24
C LEU A 78 -7.19 -6.62 1.41
N GLN A 79 -7.35 -7.87 1.84
CA GLN A 79 -6.82 -9.04 1.12
C GLN A 79 -7.46 -9.20 -0.26
N ARG A 80 -8.76 -8.95 -0.39
CA ARG A 80 -9.47 -8.99 -1.67
C ARG A 80 -8.91 -7.95 -2.65
N LEU A 81 -8.72 -6.71 -2.19
CA LEU A 81 -8.14 -5.63 -3.00
C LEU A 81 -6.67 -5.88 -3.35
N ALA A 82 -5.90 -6.46 -2.43
CA ALA A 82 -4.52 -6.88 -2.69
C ALA A 82 -4.44 -7.95 -3.79
N LEU A 83 -5.40 -8.89 -3.81
CA LEU A 83 -5.49 -9.90 -4.87
C LEU A 83 -5.78 -9.27 -6.23
N ASP A 84 -6.67 -8.27 -6.30
CA ASP A 84 -6.95 -7.54 -7.54
C ASP A 84 -5.69 -6.83 -8.10
N VAL A 85 -4.82 -6.34 -7.21
CA VAL A 85 -3.50 -5.77 -7.56
C VAL A 85 -2.54 -6.83 -8.11
N HIS A 86 -2.47 -8.01 -7.50
CA HIS A 86 -1.61 -9.12 -7.95
C HIS A 86 -2.06 -9.71 -9.29
N GLN A 87 -3.37 -9.67 -9.59
CA GLN A 87 -3.91 -10.17 -10.85
C GLN A 87 -3.66 -9.23 -12.04
N ALA A 88 -3.25 -7.97 -11.80
CA ALA A 88 -2.89 -7.06 -12.87
C ALA A 88 -1.66 -7.59 -13.64
N ALA A 89 -1.82 -7.78 -14.95
CA ALA A 89 -0.76 -8.32 -15.82
C ALA A 89 0.10 -7.22 -16.49
N THR A 90 -0.31 -5.95 -16.39
CA THR A 90 0.42 -4.79 -16.92
C THR A 90 0.33 -3.60 -15.96
N LEU A 91 1.20 -2.62 -16.15
CA LEU A 91 1.15 -1.36 -15.40
C LEU A 91 -0.15 -0.58 -15.64
N GLU A 92 -0.70 -0.64 -16.85
CA GLU A 92 -1.97 0.00 -17.17
C GLU A 92 -3.13 -0.67 -16.43
N ALA A 93 -3.15 -2.01 -16.41
CA ALA A 93 -4.13 -2.81 -15.70
C ALA A 93 -4.07 -2.60 -14.18
N LEU A 94 -2.92 -2.17 -13.65
CA LEU A 94 -2.72 -1.88 -12.24
C LEU A 94 -3.45 -0.62 -11.76
N ASN A 95 -3.79 0.33 -12.65
CA ASN A 95 -4.33 1.63 -12.25
C ASN A 95 -5.66 1.53 -11.47
N ALA A 96 -6.61 0.73 -11.96
CA ALA A 96 -7.92 0.57 -11.34
C ALA A 96 -7.85 -0.13 -9.96
N PRO A 97 -7.21 -1.32 -9.81
CA PRO A 97 -7.10 -1.98 -8.51
C PRO A 97 -6.27 -1.14 -7.53
N LEU A 98 -5.23 -0.46 -7.99
CA LEU A 98 -4.43 0.41 -7.13
C LEU A 98 -5.21 1.62 -6.61
N GLN A 99 -6.09 2.21 -7.43
CA GLN A 99 -6.96 3.29 -7.00
C GLN A 99 -7.98 2.81 -5.96
N ALA A 100 -8.60 1.65 -6.17
CA ALA A 100 -9.55 1.06 -5.21
C ALA A 100 -8.87 0.76 -3.87
N LEU A 101 -7.66 0.19 -3.92
CA LEU A 101 -6.85 -0.10 -2.74
C LEU A 101 -6.49 1.18 -1.96
N LYS A 102 -6.07 2.24 -2.67
CA LYS A 102 -5.79 3.54 -2.06
C LYS A 102 -7.03 4.12 -1.37
N ASP A 103 -8.17 4.11 -2.05
CA ASP A 103 -9.41 4.69 -1.53
C ASP A 103 -9.92 3.92 -0.31
N TYR A 104 -9.75 2.59 -0.31
CA TYR A 104 -10.05 1.76 0.85
C TYR A 104 -9.15 2.07 2.04
N LEU A 105 -7.83 2.03 1.86
CA LEU A 105 -6.86 2.32 2.92
C LEU A 105 -7.07 3.71 3.52
N LYS A 106 -7.37 4.71 2.68
CA LYS A 106 -7.71 6.07 3.12
C LYS A 106 -8.98 6.13 3.96
N ALA A 107 -9.95 5.26 3.71
CA ALA A 107 -11.25 5.28 4.39
C ALA A 107 -11.22 4.60 5.76
N ILE A 108 -10.22 3.76 6.03
CA ILE A 108 -10.07 3.03 7.29
C ILE A 108 -8.96 3.58 8.21
N LEU A 109 -8.22 4.59 7.72
CA LEU A 109 -7.43 5.51 8.53
C LEU A 109 -8.33 6.60 9.12
#